data_AF-A0A5N6SQ85-F1
#
_entry.id   AF-A0A5N6SQ85-F1
#
_cell.length_a   1.000
_cell.length_b   1.000
_cell.length_c   1.000
_cell.angle_alpha   90.00
_cell.angle_beta   90.00
_cell.angle_gamma   90.00
#
_symmetry.space_group_name_H-M   'P 1'
#
loop_
_entity.id
_entity.type
_entity.pdbx_description
1 polymer ?
#
loop_
_entity_poly.entity_id
_entity_poly.type
_entity_poly.pdbx_seq_one_letter_code
_entity_poly.pdbx_strand_id
1 'polypeptide(L)'
;MATKPFQHLLQDKKHVIHTPEETSKIKVENCIGFVKVPVGIAGPLLVDGPNATNEQVYATLATTEAALVASCARGCKVFNACGGLQFDILGEGMSRAPVFKFPTPRHAIHFAKSVPELQSQFTTIAESTSRHLRLQHIVPHIVGSSVHLYISYYCGDASGQNMVTIATQKACQMLVTSPQGSEYEIIGFQIDGNISSDKKPSWGNVRMTRGVEVMAWGTLTNSACEKILGTSSYNLYTTLITGKEGGIRNGQFGCNANTSNIVAAIFIATGQDAACVAEACWSHLVPEYDFDTKDLKVSLYLPSLPVGVIGGGTVYETQKECLQIMKCAGPGMKGRFAGLIASFALALDVSTCSAVSNHTFSQSHQRLARTSQQRKPKSKI
;
A
#
# COMPACT_ATOMS: atom_id res chain seq x y z
N MET A 1 24.96 -22.38 -0.88
CA MET A 1 25.70 -22.51 -2.15
C MET A 1 24.81 -22.03 -3.26
N ALA A 2 25.23 -21.04 -4.04
CA ALA A 2 24.57 -20.69 -5.29
C ALA A 2 24.29 -21.98 -6.08
N THR A 3 23.05 -22.13 -6.56
CA THR A 3 22.60 -23.37 -7.17
C THR A 3 23.48 -23.72 -8.36
N LYS A 4 24.21 -24.84 -8.25
CA LYS A 4 25.05 -25.47 -9.29
C LYS A 4 24.56 -25.27 -10.74
N PRO A 5 23.25 -25.35 -11.07
CA PRO A 5 22.77 -25.09 -12.43
C PRO A 5 23.12 -23.71 -13.02
N PHE A 6 23.32 -22.66 -12.22
CA PHE A 6 23.50 -21.29 -12.72
C PHE A 6 24.94 -20.76 -12.63
N GLN A 7 25.92 -21.58 -12.24
CA GLN A 7 27.29 -21.12 -12.01
C GLN A 7 27.93 -20.46 -13.25
N HIS A 8 27.56 -20.91 -14.45
CA HIS A 8 28.00 -20.32 -15.72
C HIS A 8 27.56 -18.86 -15.92
N LEU A 9 26.44 -18.43 -15.31
CA LEU A 9 25.93 -17.05 -15.38
C LEU A 9 26.63 -16.10 -14.39
N LEU A 10 27.29 -16.67 -13.39
CA LEU A 10 27.88 -15.95 -12.27
C LEU A 10 29.33 -15.52 -12.53
N GLN A 11 29.92 -15.98 -13.64
CA GLN A 11 31.25 -15.57 -14.07
C GLN A 11 31.28 -14.04 -14.27
N ASP A 12 32.31 -13.41 -13.70
CA ASP A 12 32.58 -11.97 -13.75
C ASP A 12 31.56 -11.02 -13.09
N LYS A 13 30.55 -11.53 -12.36
CA LYS A 13 29.54 -10.68 -11.69
C LYS A 13 29.96 -10.33 -10.26
N LYS A 14 30.60 -9.18 -10.06
CA LYS A 14 31.18 -8.80 -8.75
C LYS A 14 30.24 -8.08 -7.78
N HIS A 15 29.15 -7.48 -8.26
CA HIS A 15 28.33 -6.55 -7.45
C HIS A 15 26.98 -7.11 -7.00
N VAL A 16 26.49 -8.14 -7.69
CA VAL A 16 25.24 -8.82 -7.31
C VAL A 16 25.53 -10.11 -6.53
N ILE A 17 26.72 -10.68 -6.69
CA ILE A 17 27.16 -11.88 -5.96
C ILE A 17 27.64 -11.49 -4.57
N HIS A 18 27.05 -12.11 -3.56
CA HIS A 18 27.39 -11.91 -2.16
C HIS A 18 27.82 -13.24 -1.52
N THR A 19 28.52 -13.17 -0.39
CA THR A 19 29.04 -14.37 0.26
C THR A 19 27.92 -15.24 0.85
N PRO A 20 28.17 -16.54 1.11
CA PRO A 20 27.22 -17.39 1.82
C PRO A 20 26.81 -16.83 3.19
N GLU A 21 27.72 -16.16 3.88
CA GLU A 21 27.44 -15.51 5.17
C GLU A 21 26.45 -14.35 4.99
N GLU A 22 26.69 -13.47 3.99
CA GLU A 22 25.82 -12.34 3.67
C GLU A 22 24.41 -12.77 3.21
N THR A 23 24.31 -13.94 2.57
CA THR A 23 23.04 -14.47 2.03
C THR A 23 22.33 -15.45 2.96
N SER A 24 22.98 -15.88 4.05
CA SER A 24 22.47 -16.93 4.95
C SER A 24 21.09 -16.65 5.55
N LYS A 25 20.76 -15.38 5.79
CA LYS A 25 19.48 -14.92 6.35
C LYS A 25 18.45 -14.51 5.29
N ILE A 26 18.84 -14.46 4.02
CA ILE A 26 17.98 -14.00 2.92
C ILE A 26 17.05 -15.14 2.50
N LYS A 27 15.75 -14.86 2.49
CA LYS A 27 14.71 -15.83 2.10
C LYS A 27 14.30 -15.58 0.66
N VAL A 28 15.00 -16.23 -0.27
CA VAL A 28 14.63 -16.34 -1.67
C VAL A 28 15.25 -17.60 -2.27
N GLU A 29 14.57 -18.23 -3.21
CA GLU A 29 15.09 -19.39 -3.94
C GLU A 29 16.26 -18.98 -4.84
N ASN A 30 17.21 -19.89 -5.06
CA ASN A 30 18.38 -19.65 -5.92
C ASN A 30 19.14 -18.36 -5.59
N CYS A 31 19.24 -18.00 -4.30
CA CYS A 31 19.87 -16.77 -3.86
C CYS A 31 21.36 -16.70 -4.27
N ILE A 32 21.72 -15.63 -4.96
CA ILE A 32 23.10 -15.29 -5.31
C ILE A 32 23.60 -14.02 -4.61
N GLY A 33 22.68 -13.28 -3.98
CA GLY A 33 22.92 -11.98 -3.35
C GLY A 33 21.69 -11.09 -3.45
N PHE A 34 21.89 -9.77 -3.39
CA PHE A 34 20.80 -8.79 -3.39
C PHE A 34 21.21 -7.51 -4.13
N VAL A 35 20.19 -6.72 -4.53
CA VAL A 35 20.38 -5.40 -5.13
C VAL A 35 20.33 -4.31 -4.07
N LYS A 36 21.11 -3.25 -4.26
CA LYS A 36 21.10 -2.06 -3.40
C LYS A 36 20.23 -0.98 -4.04
N VAL A 37 19.22 -0.49 -3.32
CA VAL A 37 18.38 0.63 -3.73
C VAL A 37 18.72 1.82 -2.82
N PRO A 38 18.99 3.03 -3.36
CA PRO A 38 19.26 4.20 -2.54
C PRO A 38 18.09 4.53 -1.61
N VAL A 39 18.37 4.78 -0.33
CA VAL A 39 17.37 5.19 0.67
C VAL A 39 17.59 6.66 1.03
N GLY A 40 16.56 7.48 0.88
CA GLY A 40 16.52 8.86 1.34
C GLY A 40 15.52 9.06 2.47
N ILE A 41 15.61 10.20 3.14
CA ILE A 41 14.69 10.59 4.22
C ILE A 41 13.93 11.86 3.79
N ALA A 42 12.60 11.83 3.86
CA ALA A 42 11.75 13.00 3.71
C ALA A 42 11.12 13.38 5.06
N GLY A 43 11.09 14.68 5.36
CA GLY A 43 10.56 15.22 6.61
C GLY A 43 11.44 16.35 7.19
N PRO A 44 11.19 16.77 8.45
CA PRO A 44 10.11 16.27 9.31
C PRO A 44 8.74 16.63 8.76
N LEU A 45 7.72 15.83 9.05
CA LEU A 45 6.31 16.13 8.83
C LEU A 45 5.62 16.07 10.18
N LEU A 46 4.90 17.13 10.54
CA LEU A 46 4.02 17.16 11.70
C LEU A 46 2.76 16.39 11.35
N VAL A 47 2.51 15.30 12.06
CA VAL A 47 1.33 14.45 11.86
C VAL A 47 0.62 14.27 13.18
N ASP A 48 -0.71 14.37 13.13
CA ASP A 48 -1.62 13.98 14.19
C ASP A 48 -2.47 12.79 13.72
N GLY A 49 -2.64 11.78 14.57
CA GLY A 49 -3.31 10.54 14.23
C GLY A 49 -4.23 10.08 15.35
N PRO A 50 -4.87 8.90 15.23
CA PRO A 50 -5.93 8.46 16.15
C PRO A 50 -5.50 8.35 17.63
N ASN A 51 -4.19 8.24 17.88
CA ASN A 51 -3.61 8.20 19.23
C ASN A 51 -3.12 9.57 19.74
N ALA A 52 -3.51 10.66 19.08
CA ALA A 52 -3.27 12.06 19.47
C ALA A 52 -1.80 12.40 19.77
N THR A 53 -0.87 11.86 19.00
CA THR A 53 0.55 12.23 19.06
C THR A 53 0.84 13.25 17.97
N ASN A 54 0.63 14.53 18.25
CA ASN A 54 1.11 15.63 17.42
C ASN A 54 2.64 15.61 17.41
N GLU A 55 3.24 14.94 16.43
CA GLU A 55 4.68 14.68 16.44
C GLU A 55 5.33 14.86 15.07
N GLN A 56 6.63 15.15 15.10
CA GLN A 56 7.44 15.14 13.90
C GLN A 56 7.87 13.71 13.56
N VAL A 57 7.50 13.29 12.35
CA VAL A 57 7.86 12.01 11.75
C VAL A 57 8.67 12.19 10.48
N TYR A 58 9.32 11.11 10.06
CA TYR A 58 10.13 11.05 8.84
C TYR A 58 9.70 9.83 8.02
N ALA A 59 9.75 9.94 6.69
CA ALA A 59 9.58 8.80 5.79
C ALA A 59 10.94 8.35 5.27
N THR A 60 11.17 7.04 5.29
CA THR A 60 12.26 6.39 4.55
C THR A 60 11.79 6.01 3.16
N LEU A 61 12.47 6.49 2.12
CA LEU A 61 12.08 6.33 0.73
C LEU A 61 13.21 5.64 -0.04
N ALA A 62 13.01 4.38 -0.41
CA ALA A 62 13.94 3.62 -1.24
C ALA A 62 13.59 3.81 -2.72
N THR A 63 14.37 4.58 -3.47
CA THR A 63 14.06 4.90 -4.87
C THR A 63 15.31 5.19 -5.70
N THR A 64 15.20 4.96 -7.00
CA THR A 64 16.16 5.43 -8.00
C THR A 64 15.65 6.65 -8.78
N GLU A 65 14.40 7.08 -8.54
CA GLU A 65 13.82 8.26 -9.14
C GLU A 65 14.42 9.52 -8.51
N ALA A 66 15.13 10.30 -9.32
CA ALA A 66 15.64 11.59 -8.89
C ALA A 66 14.49 12.54 -8.52
N ALA A 67 14.75 13.45 -7.58
CA ALA A 67 13.80 14.46 -7.09
C ALA A 67 12.64 13.97 -6.20
N LEU A 68 12.30 12.67 -6.19
CA LEU A 68 11.18 12.16 -5.38
C LEU A 68 11.28 12.56 -3.90
N VAL A 69 12.41 12.24 -3.26
CA VAL A 69 12.65 12.55 -1.83
C VAL A 69 12.61 14.05 -1.56
N ALA A 70 13.22 14.84 -2.44
CA ALA A 70 13.25 16.29 -2.30
C ALA A 70 11.87 16.93 -2.48
N SER A 71 11.06 16.41 -3.41
CA SER A 71 9.67 16.86 -3.61
C SER A 71 8.81 16.51 -2.40
N CYS A 72 8.90 15.29 -1.89
CA CYS A 72 8.18 14.88 -0.68
C CYS A 72 8.57 15.75 0.52
N ALA A 73 9.87 16.04 0.72
CA ALA A 73 10.34 16.92 1.79
C ALA A 73 9.82 18.37 1.65
N ARG A 74 9.71 18.90 0.41
CA ARG A 74 9.08 20.20 0.16
C ARG A 74 7.59 20.19 0.52
N GLY A 75 6.89 19.12 0.20
CA GLY A 75 5.51 18.87 0.64
C GLY A 75 5.38 18.90 2.15
N CYS A 76 6.29 18.21 2.86
CA CYS A 76 6.29 18.21 4.31
C CYS A 76 6.47 19.64 4.88
N LYS A 77 7.37 20.42 4.28
CA LYS A 77 7.66 21.79 4.68
C LYS A 77 6.43 22.72 4.58
N VAL A 78 5.63 22.61 3.52
CA VAL A 78 4.44 23.46 3.37
C VAL A 78 3.35 23.07 4.36
N PHE A 79 3.12 21.78 4.61
CA PHE A 79 2.13 21.34 5.59
C PHE A 79 2.53 21.72 7.02
N ASN A 80 3.81 21.60 7.39
CA ASN A 80 4.28 22.04 8.71
C ASN A 80 4.04 23.54 8.93
N ALA A 81 4.19 24.36 7.89
CA ALA A 81 3.90 25.79 7.97
C ALA A 81 2.40 26.10 8.16
N CYS A 82 1.54 25.10 7.99
CA CYS A 82 0.08 25.20 8.11
C CYS A 82 -0.49 24.30 9.23
N GLY A 83 0.33 23.85 10.17
CA GLY A 83 -0.13 23.06 11.32
C GLY A 83 -0.06 21.54 11.15
N GLY A 84 0.50 21.04 10.04
CA GLY A 84 0.73 19.61 9.80
C GLY A 84 -0.40 18.91 9.04
N LEU A 85 -0.39 17.58 9.11
CA LEU A 85 -1.40 16.69 8.55
C LEU A 85 -2.09 15.90 9.66
N GLN A 86 -3.30 15.46 9.37
CA GLN A 86 -4.08 14.54 10.19
C GLN A 86 -4.34 13.25 9.40
N PHE A 87 -4.53 12.13 10.09
CA PHE A 87 -5.05 10.91 9.46
C PHE A 87 -5.94 10.10 10.40
N ASP A 88 -6.79 9.25 9.81
CA ASP A 88 -7.57 8.25 10.54
C ASP A 88 -7.68 6.93 9.75
N ILE A 89 -7.88 5.84 10.48
CA ILE A 89 -8.05 4.50 9.94
C ILE A 89 -9.54 4.18 9.88
N LEU A 90 -10.05 3.96 8.68
CA LEU A 90 -11.48 3.76 8.45
C LEU A 90 -11.87 2.28 8.45
N GLY A 91 -10.91 1.40 8.16
CA GLY A 91 -11.13 -0.02 8.05
C GLY A 91 -9.84 -0.82 7.96
N GLU A 92 -9.94 -2.10 8.31
CA GLU A 92 -8.85 -3.06 8.14
C GLU A 92 -9.42 -4.45 7.81
N GLY A 93 -8.84 -5.10 6.81
CA GLY A 93 -9.18 -6.46 6.45
C GLY A 93 -8.25 -6.98 5.37
N MET A 94 -7.75 -8.20 5.51
CA MET A 94 -7.06 -8.92 4.44
C MET A 94 -7.96 -10.02 3.91
N SER A 95 -7.99 -10.19 2.59
CA SER A 95 -8.96 -11.09 1.97
C SER A 95 -8.30 -12.22 1.17
N ARG A 96 -9.02 -13.33 1.10
CA ARG A 96 -8.79 -14.42 0.14
C ARG A 96 -10.13 -14.84 -0.45
N ALA A 97 -10.12 -15.23 -1.72
CA ALA A 97 -11.35 -15.52 -2.44
C ALA A 97 -11.33 -16.90 -3.10
N PRO A 98 -11.55 -18.00 -2.36
CA PRO A 98 -11.63 -19.32 -2.96
C PRO A 98 -12.83 -19.43 -3.88
N VAL A 99 -12.73 -20.29 -4.89
CA VAL A 99 -13.83 -20.62 -5.80
C VAL A 99 -14.18 -22.09 -5.69
N PHE A 100 -15.45 -22.38 -5.44
CA PHE A 100 -16.03 -23.72 -5.45
C PHE A 100 -16.74 -23.97 -6.77
N LYS A 101 -16.56 -25.17 -7.35
CA LYS A 101 -17.17 -25.56 -8.63
C LYS A 101 -18.29 -26.56 -8.41
N PHE A 102 -19.35 -26.40 -9.19
CA PHE A 102 -20.58 -27.19 -9.09
C PHE A 102 -21.03 -27.72 -10.47
N PRO A 103 -21.86 -28.78 -10.52
CA PRO A 103 -22.33 -29.34 -11.78
C PRO A 103 -23.19 -28.37 -12.59
N THR A 104 -24.02 -27.57 -11.91
CA THR A 104 -24.97 -26.65 -12.54
C THR A 104 -25.08 -25.33 -11.77
N PRO A 105 -25.57 -24.25 -12.39
CA PRO A 105 -25.86 -23.01 -11.67
C PRO A 105 -26.86 -23.20 -10.52
N ARG A 106 -27.76 -24.21 -10.59
CA ARG A 106 -28.70 -24.52 -9.50
C ARG A 106 -27.97 -24.92 -8.22
N HIS A 107 -26.97 -25.79 -8.33
CA HIS A 107 -26.14 -26.22 -7.19
C HIS A 107 -25.30 -25.05 -6.64
N ALA A 108 -24.72 -24.23 -7.52
CA ALA A 108 -24.00 -23.03 -7.11
C ALA A 108 -24.90 -22.03 -6.36
N ILE A 109 -26.13 -21.78 -6.85
CA ILE A 109 -27.10 -20.92 -6.16
C ILE A 109 -27.50 -21.51 -4.81
N HIS A 110 -27.73 -22.83 -4.75
CA HIS A 110 -28.06 -23.51 -3.50
C HIS A 110 -26.95 -23.33 -2.46
N PHE A 111 -25.71 -23.65 -2.81
CA PHE A 111 -24.54 -23.45 -1.95
C PHE A 111 -24.38 -22.00 -1.50
N ALA A 112 -24.47 -21.04 -2.42
CA ALA A 112 -24.33 -19.61 -2.11
C ALA A 112 -25.36 -19.11 -1.09
N LYS A 113 -26.61 -19.62 -1.14
CA LYS A 113 -27.65 -19.28 -0.17
C LYS A 113 -27.37 -19.85 1.22
N SER A 114 -26.65 -20.97 1.31
CA SER A 114 -26.28 -21.62 2.56
C SER A 114 -25.04 -21.02 3.24
N VAL A 115 -24.26 -20.17 2.55
CA VAL A 115 -23.01 -19.58 3.08
C VAL A 115 -23.17 -18.88 4.44
N PRO A 116 -24.25 -18.14 4.74
CA PRO A 116 -24.45 -17.58 6.08
C PRO A 116 -24.45 -18.62 7.20
N GLU A 117 -24.99 -19.82 6.94
CA GLU A 117 -25.03 -20.92 7.91
C GLU A 117 -23.64 -21.54 8.11
N LEU A 118 -22.81 -21.55 7.06
CA LEU A 118 -21.44 -22.05 7.09
C LEU A 118 -20.45 -21.09 7.78
N GLN A 119 -20.82 -19.83 8.02
CA GLN A 119 -19.89 -18.83 8.56
C GLN A 119 -19.31 -19.22 9.93
N SER A 120 -20.12 -19.81 10.82
CA SER A 120 -19.67 -20.23 12.15
C SER A 120 -18.60 -21.34 12.09
N GLN A 121 -18.80 -22.30 11.19
CA GLN A 121 -17.86 -23.38 10.91
C GLN A 121 -16.56 -22.84 10.30
N PHE A 122 -16.66 -21.98 9.28
CA PHE A 122 -15.49 -21.33 8.68
C PHE A 122 -14.71 -20.52 9.71
N THR A 123 -15.38 -19.75 10.56
CA THR A 123 -14.76 -18.95 11.63
C THR A 123 -13.96 -19.85 12.56
N THR A 124 -14.59 -20.91 13.09
CA THR A 124 -13.94 -21.86 14.01
C THR A 124 -12.69 -22.48 13.39
N ILE A 125 -12.78 -22.95 12.14
CA ILE A 125 -11.67 -23.62 11.47
C ILE A 125 -10.55 -22.63 11.12
N ALA A 126 -10.90 -21.48 10.54
CA ALA A 126 -9.93 -20.48 10.12
C ALA A 126 -9.15 -19.92 11.32
N GLU A 127 -9.83 -19.52 12.39
CA GLU A 127 -9.20 -18.95 13.58
C GLU A 127 -8.35 -19.96 14.35
N SER A 128 -8.62 -21.27 14.22
CA SER A 128 -7.75 -22.31 14.77
C SER A 128 -6.33 -22.34 14.17
N THR A 129 -6.11 -21.68 13.02
CA THR A 129 -4.81 -21.64 12.35
C THR A 129 -3.86 -20.57 12.91
N SER A 130 -4.39 -19.54 13.59
CA SER A 130 -3.60 -18.45 14.13
C SER A 130 -4.37 -17.68 15.20
N ARG A 131 -3.74 -17.44 16.35
CA ARG A 131 -4.30 -16.58 17.41
C ARG A 131 -4.51 -15.13 16.99
N HIS A 132 -3.83 -14.67 15.93
CA HIS A 132 -3.87 -13.29 15.42
C HIS A 132 -4.86 -13.10 14.26
N LEU A 133 -5.50 -14.17 13.79
CA LEU A 133 -6.46 -14.13 12.69
C LEU A 133 -7.88 -14.10 13.27
N ARG A 134 -8.73 -13.21 12.77
CA ARG A 134 -10.18 -13.24 13.02
C ARG A 134 -10.95 -13.18 11.71
N LEU A 135 -11.90 -14.08 11.50
CA LEU A 135 -12.77 -14.02 10.32
C LEU A 135 -13.79 -12.90 10.54
N GLN A 136 -13.89 -11.96 9.60
CA GLN A 136 -14.80 -10.82 9.71
C GLN A 136 -16.13 -11.11 9.01
N HIS A 137 -16.10 -11.50 7.73
CA HIS A 137 -17.29 -11.79 6.95
C HIS A 137 -16.97 -12.65 5.71
N ILE A 138 -18.00 -13.32 5.20
CA ILE A 138 -17.97 -14.11 3.96
C ILE A 138 -19.05 -13.58 3.01
N VAL A 139 -18.67 -13.22 1.78
CA VAL A 139 -19.61 -12.75 0.75
C VAL A 139 -19.54 -13.68 -0.47
N PRO A 140 -20.63 -14.39 -0.80
CA PRO A 140 -20.66 -15.25 -1.97
C PRO A 140 -20.94 -14.46 -3.27
N HIS A 141 -20.20 -14.80 -4.33
CA HIS A 141 -20.41 -14.30 -5.69
C HIS A 141 -20.55 -15.47 -6.65
N ILE A 142 -21.72 -15.59 -7.29
CA ILE A 142 -22.01 -16.68 -8.24
C ILE A 142 -21.53 -16.27 -9.64
N VAL A 143 -20.75 -17.14 -10.29
CA VAL A 143 -20.31 -16.98 -11.68
C VAL A 143 -20.54 -18.31 -12.41
N GLY A 144 -21.61 -18.40 -13.20
CA GLY A 144 -22.02 -19.66 -13.83
C GLY A 144 -22.29 -20.75 -12.79
N SER A 145 -21.66 -21.91 -12.96
CA SER A 145 -21.72 -23.02 -11.99
C SER A 145 -20.62 -22.94 -10.92
N SER A 146 -20.09 -21.75 -10.62
CA SER A 146 -19.07 -21.56 -9.59
C SER A 146 -19.50 -20.53 -8.56
N VAL A 147 -19.04 -20.69 -7.32
CA VAL A 147 -19.25 -19.72 -6.24
C VAL A 147 -17.89 -19.28 -5.71
N HIS A 148 -17.61 -17.99 -5.84
CA HIS A 148 -16.45 -17.35 -5.26
C HIS A 148 -16.85 -16.80 -3.89
N LEU A 149 -16.16 -17.22 -2.83
CA LEU A 149 -16.40 -16.67 -1.49
C LEU A 149 -15.36 -15.58 -1.23
N TYR A 150 -15.74 -14.31 -1.20
CA TYR A 150 -14.85 -13.28 -0.68
C TYR A 150 -14.83 -13.40 0.85
N ILE A 151 -13.70 -13.81 1.43
CA ILE A 151 -13.56 -13.95 2.88
C ILE A 151 -12.59 -12.90 3.38
N SER A 152 -13.07 -12.04 4.29
CA SER A 152 -12.27 -11.01 4.94
C SER A 152 -11.82 -11.43 6.33
N TYR A 153 -10.60 -11.08 6.68
CA TYR A 153 -9.99 -11.40 7.97
C TYR A 153 -9.25 -10.21 8.55
N TYR A 154 -9.35 -10.03 9.87
CA TYR A 154 -8.38 -9.24 10.62
C TYR A 154 -7.12 -10.08 10.87
N CYS A 155 -5.93 -9.48 10.71
CA CYS A 155 -4.65 -10.20 10.74
C CYS A 155 -3.62 -9.65 11.75
N GLY A 156 -4.05 -8.76 12.65
CA GLY A 156 -3.14 -8.01 13.52
C GLY A 156 -2.13 -7.20 12.70
N ASP A 157 -0.90 -7.10 13.21
CA ASP A 157 0.15 -6.27 12.61
C ASP A 157 0.85 -6.88 11.38
N ALA A 158 0.45 -8.06 10.93
CA ALA A 158 0.91 -8.62 9.67
C ALA A 158 0.10 -8.04 8.49
N SER A 159 0.70 -8.02 7.29
CA SER A 159 -0.08 -7.76 6.06
C SER A 159 -1.15 -8.84 5.86
N GLY A 160 -0.85 -10.09 6.24
CA GLY A 160 -1.85 -11.15 6.42
C GLY A 160 -2.04 -12.08 5.22
N GLN A 161 -1.44 -11.79 4.06
CA GLN A 161 -1.68 -12.55 2.83
C GLN A 161 -1.45 -14.07 2.96
N ASN A 162 -0.35 -14.48 3.60
CA ASN A 162 -0.08 -15.90 3.85
C ASN A 162 -1.01 -16.48 4.91
N MET A 163 -1.33 -15.69 5.94
CA MET A 163 -2.19 -16.10 7.05
C MET A 163 -3.60 -16.42 6.56
N VAL A 164 -4.19 -15.54 5.74
CA VAL A 164 -5.52 -15.74 5.17
C VAL A 164 -5.55 -16.90 4.18
N THR A 165 -4.47 -17.14 3.43
CA THR A 165 -4.37 -18.27 2.51
C THR A 165 -4.39 -19.59 3.26
N ILE A 166 -3.60 -19.72 4.33
CA ILE A 166 -3.54 -20.94 5.16
C ILE A 166 -4.89 -21.20 5.84
N ALA A 167 -5.46 -20.17 6.45
CA ALA A 167 -6.75 -20.26 7.13
C ALA A 167 -7.88 -20.68 6.17
N THR A 168 -7.95 -20.02 5.02
CA THR A 168 -8.93 -20.30 3.98
C THR A 168 -8.75 -21.70 3.40
N GLN A 169 -7.51 -22.11 3.11
CA GLN A 169 -7.21 -23.44 2.58
C GLN A 169 -7.72 -24.53 3.54
N LYS A 170 -7.45 -24.38 4.84
CA LYS A 170 -7.90 -25.34 5.86
C LYS A 170 -9.43 -25.41 5.92
N ALA A 171 -10.12 -24.26 5.95
CA ALA A 171 -11.58 -24.20 5.99
C ALA A 171 -12.21 -24.83 4.73
N CYS A 172 -11.69 -24.50 3.54
CA CYS A 172 -12.18 -25.07 2.29
C CYS A 172 -11.95 -26.58 2.21
N GLN A 173 -10.74 -27.05 2.56
CA GLN A 173 -10.43 -28.47 2.54
C GLN A 173 -11.36 -29.26 3.47
N MET A 174 -11.59 -28.76 4.68
CA MET A 174 -12.48 -29.42 5.65
C MET A 174 -13.93 -29.48 5.15
N LEU A 175 -14.44 -28.41 4.54
CA LEU A 175 -15.78 -28.43 3.94
C LEU A 175 -15.87 -29.45 2.81
N VAL A 176 -14.92 -29.44 1.88
CA VAL A 176 -14.93 -30.32 0.69
C VAL A 176 -14.84 -31.80 1.06
N THR A 177 -14.09 -32.13 2.11
CA THR A 177 -13.95 -33.53 2.57
C THR A 177 -15.05 -33.96 3.55
N SER A 178 -15.99 -33.08 3.90
CA SER A 178 -17.08 -33.38 4.82
C SER A 178 -18.31 -33.97 4.10
N PRO A 179 -19.22 -34.67 4.82
CA PRO A 179 -20.50 -35.09 4.26
C PRO A 179 -21.30 -33.92 3.65
N GLN A 180 -21.30 -32.75 4.31
CA GLN A 180 -21.93 -31.52 3.81
C GLN A 180 -21.37 -31.10 2.43
N GLY A 181 -20.07 -31.27 2.21
CA GLY A 181 -19.46 -30.98 0.91
C GLY A 181 -20.00 -31.86 -0.22
N SER A 182 -20.32 -33.12 0.10
CA SER A 182 -20.97 -34.06 -0.83
C SER A 182 -22.45 -33.72 -1.04
N GLU A 183 -23.17 -33.30 0.01
CA GLU A 183 -24.56 -32.83 -0.08
C GLU A 183 -24.71 -31.61 -1.00
N TYR A 184 -23.74 -30.71 -1.00
CA TYR A 184 -23.71 -29.57 -1.93
C TYR A 184 -23.19 -29.91 -3.34
N GLU A 185 -22.80 -31.16 -3.60
CA GLU A 185 -22.21 -31.61 -4.87
C GLU A 185 -21.00 -30.75 -5.30
N ILE A 186 -20.11 -30.45 -4.35
CA ILE A 186 -18.89 -29.69 -4.66
C ILE A 186 -17.95 -30.57 -5.50
N ILE A 187 -17.66 -30.14 -6.74
CA ILE A 187 -16.72 -30.84 -7.65
C ILE A 187 -15.28 -30.62 -7.19
N GLY A 188 -14.99 -29.45 -6.62
CA GLY A 188 -13.68 -29.09 -6.11
C GLY A 188 -13.58 -27.59 -5.87
N PHE A 189 -12.40 -27.16 -5.39
CA PHE A 189 -12.13 -25.75 -5.14
C PHE A 189 -10.75 -25.32 -5.63
N GLN A 190 -10.61 -24.01 -5.85
CA GLN A 190 -9.32 -23.35 -6.05
C GLN A 190 -9.19 -22.25 -5.01
N ILE A 191 -7.99 -22.10 -4.42
CA ILE A 191 -7.77 -21.20 -3.28
C ILE A 191 -7.96 -19.72 -3.63
N ASP A 192 -7.80 -19.34 -4.90
CA ASP A 192 -8.03 -17.98 -5.37
C ASP A 192 -8.73 -17.98 -6.74
N GLY A 193 -9.91 -17.39 -6.77
CA GLY A 193 -10.71 -17.13 -7.95
C GLY A 193 -10.60 -15.69 -8.45
N ASN A 194 -9.53 -14.97 -8.08
CA ASN A 194 -9.21 -13.59 -8.46
C ASN A 194 -10.16 -12.48 -7.96
N ILE A 195 -11.24 -12.77 -7.23
CA ILE A 195 -12.10 -11.71 -6.64
C ILE A 195 -11.39 -10.98 -5.49
N SER A 196 -10.50 -11.66 -4.76
CA SER A 196 -9.63 -11.03 -3.75
C SER A 196 -8.78 -9.91 -4.34
N SER A 197 -8.46 -10.01 -5.64
CA SER A 197 -7.63 -9.09 -6.42
C SER A 197 -6.21 -8.88 -5.86
N ASP A 198 -5.56 -9.96 -5.44
CA ASP A 198 -4.16 -9.94 -4.98
C ASP A 198 -3.20 -9.53 -6.11
N LYS A 199 -2.39 -8.50 -5.84
CA LYS A 199 -1.36 -7.92 -6.73
C LYS A 199 -1.90 -7.40 -8.06
N LYS A 200 -3.14 -6.89 -8.07
CA LYS A 200 -3.82 -6.38 -9.27
C LYS A 200 -4.65 -5.14 -8.95
N PRO A 201 -4.72 -4.15 -9.85
CA PRO A 201 -5.68 -3.06 -9.70
C PRO A 201 -7.09 -3.61 -9.89
N SER A 202 -8.01 -3.24 -8.99
CA SER A 202 -9.39 -3.74 -9.02
C SER A 202 -10.35 -2.82 -8.30
N TRP A 203 -11.52 -2.57 -8.89
CA TRP A 203 -12.62 -1.90 -8.20
C TRP A 203 -13.11 -2.65 -6.96
N GLY A 204 -12.83 -3.96 -6.86
CA GLY A 204 -13.05 -4.74 -5.64
C GLY A 204 -12.29 -4.17 -4.45
N ASN A 205 -11.00 -3.83 -4.64
CA ASN A 205 -10.15 -3.22 -3.61
C ASN A 205 -10.51 -1.76 -3.32
N VAL A 206 -11.36 -1.13 -4.15
CA VAL A 206 -11.90 0.20 -3.89
C VAL A 206 -13.20 0.14 -3.09
N ARG A 207 -14.03 -0.88 -3.36
CA ARG A 207 -15.33 -1.09 -2.70
C ARG A 207 -15.23 -1.78 -1.35
N MET A 208 -14.25 -2.68 -1.21
CA MET A 208 -14.02 -3.47 -0.01
C MET A 208 -12.55 -3.32 0.39
N THR A 209 -12.30 -3.00 1.65
CA THR A 209 -10.96 -2.81 2.19
C THR A 209 -10.09 -4.06 1.96
N ARG A 210 -8.88 -3.88 1.44
CA ARG A 210 -7.82 -4.89 1.42
C ARG A 210 -6.51 -4.32 1.94
N GLY A 211 -6.10 -4.80 3.11
CA GLY A 211 -5.08 -4.17 3.94
C GLY A 211 -5.70 -3.17 4.90
N VAL A 212 -5.23 -1.93 4.85
CA VAL A 212 -5.71 -0.82 5.69
C VAL A 212 -6.36 0.25 4.83
N GLU A 213 -7.55 0.69 5.21
CA GLU A 213 -8.27 1.83 4.64
C GLU A 213 -7.97 3.08 5.47
N VAL A 214 -7.52 4.14 4.81
CA VAL A 214 -6.99 5.33 5.49
C VAL A 214 -7.36 6.62 4.77
N MET A 215 -7.62 7.65 5.56
CA MET A 215 -7.79 9.03 5.11
C MET A 215 -6.69 9.88 5.75
N ALA A 216 -6.02 10.72 4.96
CA ALA A 216 -5.14 11.79 5.46
C ALA A 216 -5.60 13.15 4.94
N TRP A 217 -5.48 14.21 5.73
CA TRP A 217 -5.92 15.54 5.32
C TRP A 217 -5.16 16.67 6.02
N GLY A 218 -5.25 17.87 5.45
CA GLY A 218 -4.71 19.09 6.04
C GLY A 218 -5.17 20.34 5.28
N THR A 219 -4.76 21.49 5.79
CA THR A 219 -5.09 22.80 5.20
C THR A 219 -3.80 23.50 4.78
N LEU A 220 -3.84 24.19 3.65
CA LEU A 220 -2.75 25.00 3.13
C LEU A 220 -3.21 26.46 3.06
N THR A 221 -2.46 27.35 3.71
CA THR A 221 -2.71 28.79 3.60
C THR A 221 -2.12 29.34 2.29
N ASN A 222 -2.73 30.38 1.73
CA ASN A 222 -2.19 31.02 0.53
C ASN A 222 -0.73 31.50 0.72
N SER A 223 -0.42 32.06 1.89
CA SER A 223 0.93 32.56 2.20
C SER A 223 1.98 31.43 2.20
N ALA A 224 1.65 30.26 2.75
CA ALA A 224 2.55 29.12 2.73
C ALA A 224 2.76 28.58 1.30
N CYS A 225 1.68 28.50 0.51
CA CYS A 225 1.75 28.11 -0.90
C CYS A 225 2.69 29.05 -1.68
N GLU A 226 2.51 30.37 -1.58
CA GLU A 226 3.35 31.33 -2.31
C GLU A 226 4.81 31.26 -1.88
N LYS A 227 5.06 31.21 -0.57
CA LYS A 227 6.43 31.23 -0.02
C LYS A 227 7.21 29.95 -0.24
N ILE A 228 6.57 28.78 -0.18
CA ILE A 228 7.24 27.47 -0.17
C ILE A 228 7.05 26.75 -1.50
N LEU A 229 5.84 26.78 -2.06
CA LEU A 229 5.50 26.10 -3.30
C LEU A 229 5.69 26.98 -4.54
N GLY A 230 5.77 28.31 -4.37
CA GLY A 230 5.94 29.26 -5.47
C GLY A 230 4.71 29.37 -6.37
N THR A 231 3.51 29.14 -5.83
CA THR A 231 2.21 29.30 -6.50
C THR A 231 1.15 29.70 -5.47
N SER A 232 0.05 30.34 -5.88
CA SER A 232 -1.06 30.64 -4.98
C SER A 232 -1.87 29.38 -4.65
N SER A 233 -2.59 29.38 -3.52
CA SER A 233 -3.51 28.28 -3.18
C SER A 233 -4.60 28.12 -4.23
N TYR A 234 -5.09 29.22 -4.83
CA TYR A 234 -6.05 29.19 -5.93
C TYR A 234 -5.50 28.52 -7.19
N ASN A 235 -4.27 28.86 -7.61
CA ASN A 235 -3.65 28.23 -8.77
C ASN A 235 -3.37 26.74 -8.55
N LEU A 236 -3.02 26.35 -7.32
CA LEU A 236 -2.87 24.94 -6.96
C LEU A 236 -4.22 24.22 -7.03
N TYR A 237 -5.29 24.81 -6.48
CA TYR A 237 -6.65 24.30 -6.57
C TYR A 237 -7.08 24.05 -8.02
N THR A 238 -6.95 25.07 -8.90
CA THR A 238 -7.33 24.95 -10.31
C THR A 238 -6.48 23.91 -11.06
N THR A 239 -5.19 23.77 -10.69
CA THR A 239 -4.32 22.73 -11.25
C THR A 239 -4.80 21.32 -10.86
N LEU A 240 -5.18 21.11 -9.59
CA LEU A 240 -5.68 19.83 -9.10
C LEU A 240 -7.01 19.46 -9.77
N ILE A 241 -7.96 20.41 -9.87
CA ILE A 241 -9.24 20.19 -10.57
C ILE A 241 -9.02 19.89 -12.06
N THR A 242 -8.14 20.65 -12.73
CA THR A 242 -7.85 20.44 -14.15
C THR A 242 -7.23 19.06 -14.41
N GLY A 243 -6.29 18.64 -13.55
CA GLY A 243 -5.70 17.29 -13.59
C GLY A 243 -6.74 16.19 -13.39
N LYS A 244 -7.66 16.39 -12.43
CA LYS A 244 -8.77 15.46 -12.15
C LYS A 244 -9.68 15.27 -13.37
N GLU A 245 -10.11 16.35 -14.03
CA GLU A 245 -10.96 16.27 -15.23
C GLU A 245 -10.30 15.49 -16.36
N GLY A 246 -8.99 15.74 -16.59
CA GLY A 246 -8.19 14.98 -17.54
C GLY A 246 -8.11 13.48 -17.18
N GLY A 247 -7.91 13.18 -15.90
CA GLY A 247 -7.86 11.81 -15.39
C GLY A 247 -9.17 11.05 -15.59
N ILE A 248 -10.31 11.69 -15.29
CA ILE A 248 -11.65 11.12 -15.52
C ILE A 248 -11.87 10.82 -17.00
N ARG A 249 -11.57 11.79 -17.88
CA ARG A 249 -11.68 11.63 -19.33
C ARG A 249 -10.87 10.43 -19.85
N ASN A 250 -9.69 10.19 -19.25
CA ASN A 250 -8.79 9.10 -19.63
C ASN A 250 -9.13 7.76 -18.95
N GLY A 251 -10.16 7.70 -18.10
CA GLY A 251 -10.49 6.49 -17.34
C GLY A 251 -9.40 6.09 -16.35
N GLN A 252 -8.68 7.06 -15.77
CA GLN A 252 -7.65 6.79 -14.78
C GLN A 252 -8.20 6.06 -13.55
N PHE A 253 -7.40 5.14 -13.03
CA PHE A 253 -7.74 4.33 -11.86
C PHE A 253 -7.38 5.09 -10.57
N GLY A 254 -8.27 5.99 -10.17
CA GLY A 254 -8.08 6.91 -9.03
C GLY A 254 -7.90 8.36 -9.48
N CYS A 255 -7.76 9.27 -8.52
CA CYS A 255 -7.53 10.69 -8.75
C CYS A 255 -6.36 11.14 -7.88
N ASN A 256 -5.15 11.13 -8.44
CA ASN A 256 -3.93 11.50 -7.74
C ASN A 256 -2.84 11.90 -8.75
N ALA A 257 -1.74 12.49 -8.28
CA ALA A 257 -0.61 12.84 -9.14
C ALA A 257 0.41 11.70 -9.20
N ASN A 258 1.00 11.34 -8.07
CA ASN A 258 2.06 10.33 -8.00
C ASN A 258 2.16 9.63 -6.64
N THR A 259 1.03 9.41 -5.97
CA THR A 259 0.94 8.65 -4.71
C THR A 259 1.63 7.27 -4.77
N SER A 260 1.52 6.59 -5.91
CA SER A 260 2.20 5.31 -6.15
C SER A 260 3.73 5.39 -5.96
N ASN A 261 4.36 6.54 -6.18
CA ASN A 261 5.80 6.71 -5.94
C ASN A 261 6.13 6.63 -4.45
N ILE A 262 5.31 7.23 -3.57
CA ILE A 262 5.49 7.12 -2.12
C ILE A 262 5.22 5.69 -1.65
N VAL A 263 4.13 5.08 -2.11
CA VAL A 263 3.78 3.70 -1.77
C VAL A 263 4.94 2.77 -2.14
N ALA A 264 5.42 2.81 -3.38
CA ALA A 264 6.52 1.97 -3.83
C ALA A 264 7.83 2.23 -3.05
N ALA A 265 8.20 3.49 -2.86
CA ALA A 265 9.45 3.84 -2.18
C ALA A 265 9.45 3.43 -0.70
N ILE A 266 8.33 3.61 0.00
CA ILE A 266 8.17 3.16 1.39
C ILE A 266 8.10 1.63 1.44
N PHE A 267 7.39 0.98 0.52
CA PHE A 267 7.25 -0.48 0.50
C PHE A 267 8.62 -1.17 0.38
N ILE A 268 9.46 -0.70 -0.56
CA ILE A 268 10.81 -1.22 -0.74
C ILE A 268 11.68 -0.92 0.50
N ALA A 269 11.61 0.30 1.04
CA ALA A 269 12.40 0.69 2.21
C ALA A 269 12.07 -0.12 3.46
N THR A 270 10.81 -0.49 3.64
CA THR A 270 10.30 -1.08 4.90
C THR A 270 9.96 -2.57 4.78
N GLY A 271 10.25 -3.20 3.65
CA GLY A 271 10.12 -4.66 3.50
C GLY A 271 8.70 -5.16 3.28
N GLN A 272 7.85 -4.32 2.71
CA GLN A 272 6.52 -4.71 2.25
C GLN A 272 6.63 -5.50 0.95
N ASP A 273 5.54 -6.14 0.53
CA ASP A 273 5.48 -6.79 -0.79
C ASP A 273 5.34 -5.71 -1.88
N ALA A 274 6.42 -5.46 -2.64
CA ALA A 274 6.43 -4.45 -3.69
C ALA A 274 5.40 -4.70 -4.79
N ALA A 275 4.97 -5.95 -5.01
CA ALA A 275 3.90 -6.24 -5.98
C ALA A 275 2.54 -5.69 -5.52
N CYS A 276 2.34 -5.46 -4.22
CA CYS A 276 1.12 -4.86 -3.68
C CYS A 276 1.00 -3.37 -3.96
N VAL A 277 2.00 -2.72 -4.58
CA VAL A 277 1.81 -1.38 -5.17
C VAL A 277 0.66 -1.41 -6.18
N ALA A 278 0.47 -2.51 -6.91
CA ALA A 278 -0.64 -2.68 -7.84
C ALA A 278 -2.03 -2.69 -7.16
N GLU A 279 -2.07 -2.92 -5.85
CA GLU A 279 -3.31 -2.91 -5.06
C GLU A 279 -3.52 -1.58 -4.34
N ALA A 280 -2.42 -0.97 -3.92
CA ALA A 280 -2.36 0.34 -3.26
C ALA A 280 -2.29 1.53 -4.24
N CYS A 281 -2.48 1.29 -5.54
CA CYS A 281 -2.34 2.31 -6.59
C CYS A 281 -3.55 3.24 -6.70
N TRP A 282 -4.72 2.82 -6.23
CA TRP A 282 -5.90 3.67 -6.22
C TRP A 282 -5.87 4.59 -5.00
N SER A 283 -5.97 5.88 -5.25
CA SER A 283 -6.18 6.89 -4.21
C SER A 283 -7.02 8.03 -4.77
N HIS A 284 -7.71 8.76 -3.89
CA HIS A 284 -8.57 9.88 -4.27
C HIS A 284 -8.18 11.12 -3.50
N LEU A 285 -7.52 12.04 -4.20
CA LEU A 285 -7.18 13.37 -3.72
C LEU A 285 -8.35 14.32 -3.99
N VAL A 286 -8.84 14.98 -2.95
CA VAL A 286 -9.93 15.97 -3.04
C VAL A 286 -9.41 17.33 -2.56
N PRO A 287 -9.44 18.37 -3.41
CA PRO A 287 -9.19 19.73 -2.99
C PRO A 287 -10.49 20.51 -2.75
N GLU A 288 -10.54 21.27 -1.65
CA GLU A 288 -11.65 22.17 -1.31
C GLU A 288 -11.08 23.57 -1.04
N TYR A 289 -11.47 24.54 -1.86
CA TYR A 289 -10.96 25.91 -1.79
C TYR A 289 -11.99 26.84 -1.15
N ASP A 290 -11.54 27.60 -0.15
CA ASP A 290 -12.32 28.65 0.50
C ASP A 290 -12.01 30.00 -0.17
N PHE A 291 -13.03 30.66 -0.73
CA PHE A 291 -12.86 31.91 -1.45
C PHE A 291 -12.67 33.13 -0.54
N ASP A 292 -13.11 33.06 0.71
CA ASP A 292 -13.01 34.14 1.69
C ASP A 292 -11.63 34.12 2.36
N THR A 293 -11.24 32.95 2.88
CA THR A 293 -9.95 32.79 3.58
C THR A 293 -8.77 32.54 2.63
N LYS A 294 -9.06 32.06 1.40
CA LYS A 294 -8.08 31.58 0.42
C LYS A 294 -7.32 30.33 0.87
N ASP A 295 -7.83 29.64 1.87
CA ASP A 295 -7.25 28.38 2.32
C ASP A 295 -7.67 27.25 1.38
N LEU A 296 -6.75 26.30 1.18
CA LEU A 296 -6.97 25.10 0.40
C LEU A 296 -6.90 23.89 1.33
N LYS A 297 -8.06 23.28 1.60
CA LYS A 297 -8.13 21.99 2.28
C LYS A 297 -7.89 20.89 1.26
N VAL A 298 -7.12 19.89 1.65
CA VAL A 298 -6.84 18.72 0.82
C VAL A 298 -6.96 17.45 1.64
N SER A 299 -7.60 16.44 1.08
CA SER A 299 -7.67 15.10 1.64
C SER A 299 -7.20 14.07 0.62
N LEU A 300 -6.65 12.97 1.12
CA LEU A 300 -6.25 11.80 0.33
C LEU A 300 -6.81 10.54 0.97
N TYR A 301 -7.71 9.89 0.24
CA TYR A 301 -8.28 8.61 0.61
C TYR A 301 -7.56 7.46 -0.09
N LEU A 302 -7.15 6.45 0.67
CA LEU A 302 -6.65 5.17 0.16
C LEU A 302 -7.52 4.02 0.71
N PRO A 303 -8.27 3.32 -0.15
CA PRO A 303 -9.21 2.28 0.27
C PRO A 303 -8.50 0.98 0.69
N SER A 304 -7.28 0.78 0.19
CA SER A 304 -6.55 -0.48 0.34
C SER A 304 -5.04 -0.26 0.38
N LEU A 305 -4.43 -0.44 1.55
CA LEU A 305 -2.99 -0.52 1.75
C LEU A 305 -2.60 -1.88 2.37
N PRO A 306 -2.19 -2.88 1.56
CA PRO A 306 -1.72 -4.18 2.05
C PRO A 306 -0.36 -4.12 2.76
N VAL A 307 -0.33 -3.53 3.96
CA VAL A 307 0.89 -3.30 4.73
C VAL A 307 0.95 -4.11 6.02
N GLY A 308 2.16 -4.36 6.50
CA GLY A 308 2.41 -4.96 7.81
C GLY A 308 3.71 -4.46 8.43
N VAL A 309 3.78 -4.55 9.76
CA VAL A 309 4.98 -4.20 10.54
C VAL A 309 5.61 -5.43 11.22
N ILE A 310 5.03 -6.62 10.95
CA ILE A 310 5.53 -7.93 11.38
C ILE A 310 5.49 -8.91 10.20
N GLY A 311 6.56 -9.68 10.02
CA GLY A 311 6.65 -10.77 9.04
C GLY A 311 7.06 -10.29 7.63
N GLY A 312 7.17 -11.23 6.69
CA GLY A 312 7.62 -10.91 5.32
C GLY A 312 9.03 -10.33 5.29
N GLY A 313 9.23 -9.26 4.51
CA GLY A 313 10.52 -8.56 4.40
C GLY A 313 10.85 -7.63 5.56
N THR A 314 9.89 -7.34 6.46
CA THR A 314 10.09 -6.43 7.61
C THR A 314 11.14 -6.94 8.62
N VAL A 315 11.51 -8.22 8.55
CA VAL A 315 12.47 -8.86 9.45
C VAL A 315 13.93 -8.62 9.05
N TYR A 316 14.18 -8.18 7.81
CA TYR A 316 15.52 -7.87 7.34
C TYR A 316 16.04 -6.61 8.00
N GLU A 317 17.34 -6.58 8.29
CA GLU A 317 17.96 -5.57 9.16
C GLU A 317 17.74 -4.14 8.64
N THR A 318 17.98 -3.90 7.34
CA THR A 318 17.78 -2.57 6.75
C THR A 318 16.31 -2.14 6.71
N GLN A 319 15.39 -3.07 6.41
CA GLN A 319 13.96 -2.80 6.41
C GLN A 319 13.41 -2.51 7.81
N LYS A 320 13.92 -3.24 8.81
CA LYS A 320 13.59 -3.04 10.23
C LYS A 320 14.06 -1.66 10.72
N GLU A 321 15.28 -1.26 10.37
CA GLU A 321 15.80 0.08 10.68
C GLU A 321 14.94 1.18 10.02
N CYS A 322 14.49 0.97 8.79
CA CYS A 322 13.59 1.93 8.12
C CYS A 322 12.25 2.07 8.87
N LEU A 323 11.65 0.96 9.31
CA LEU A 323 10.46 1.00 10.17
C LEU A 323 10.72 1.71 11.51
N GLN A 324 11.91 1.56 12.09
CA GLN A 324 12.30 2.25 13.33
C GLN A 324 12.43 3.77 13.11
N ILE A 325 13.05 4.20 12.01
CA ILE A 325 13.14 5.62 11.63
C ILE A 325 11.74 6.24 11.48
N MET A 326 10.81 5.50 10.86
CA MET A 326 9.41 5.92 10.72
C MET A 326 8.60 5.82 12.03
N LYS A 327 9.20 5.31 13.13
CA LYS A 327 8.52 5.00 14.39
C LYS A 327 7.31 4.07 14.20
N CYS A 328 7.45 3.07 13.33
CA CYS A 328 6.41 2.11 12.98
C CYS A 328 6.84 0.65 13.23
N ALA A 329 7.96 0.43 13.91
CA ALA A 329 8.42 -0.92 14.23
C ALA A 329 7.69 -1.48 15.46
N GLY A 330 7.18 -2.71 15.34
CA GLY A 330 6.63 -3.48 16.46
C GLY A 330 5.09 -3.55 16.48
N PRO A 331 4.53 -4.28 17.46
CA PRO A 331 3.09 -4.50 17.56
C PRO A 331 2.28 -3.20 17.76
N GLY A 332 1.07 -3.16 17.24
CA GLY A 332 0.14 -2.03 17.28
C GLY A 332 0.45 -0.90 16.28
N MET A 333 1.51 -1.03 15.48
CA MET A 333 1.98 0.07 14.62
C MET A 333 1.45 0.02 13.18
N LYS A 334 0.71 -1.03 12.78
CA LYS A 334 0.21 -1.18 11.40
C LYS A 334 -0.68 -0.02 10.95
N GLY A 335 -1.66 0.38 11.76
CA GLY A 335 -2.55 1.52 11.44
C GLY A 335 -1.77 2.82 11.30
N ARG A 336 -0.88 3.11 12.27
CA ARG A 336 0.04 4.25 12.21
C ARG A 336 0.86 4.25 10.92
N PHE A 337 1.42 3.10 10.54
CA PHE A 337 2.24 2.97 9.34
C PHE A 337 1.45 3.30 8.06
N ALA A 338 0.21 2.82 7.94
CA ALA A 338 -0.69 3.19 6.84
C ALA A 338 -1.01 4.69 6.83
N GLY A 339 -1.28 5.27 8.01
CA GLY A 339 -1.46 6.71 8.20
C GLY A 339 -0.29 7.56 7.72
N LEU A 340 0.94 7.15 8.04
CA LEU A 340 2.13 7.84 7.58
C LEU A 340 2.30 7.71 6.06
N ILE A 341 2.06 6.54 5.47
CA ILE A 341 2.09 6.37 4.01
C ILE A 341 1.13 7.36 3.34
N ALA A 342 -0.12 7.44 3.80
CA ALA A 342 -1.12 8.38 3.27
C ALA A 342 -0.68 9.85 3.43
N SER A 343 -0.14 10.21 4.60
CA SER A 343 0.32 11.57 4.91
C SER A 343 1.48 11.99 4.00
N PHE A 344 2.50 11.14 3.83
CA PHE A 344 3.62 11.44 2.96
C PHE A 344 3.24 11.40 1.46
N ALA A 345 2.25 10.59 1.08
CA ALA A 345 1.68 10.58 -0.26
C ALA A 345 0.95 11.90 -0.57
N LEU A 346 0.14 12.41 0.36
CA LEU A 346 -0.51 13.72 0.24
C LEU A 346 0.51 14.86 0.16
N ALA A 347 1.56 14.81 0.99
CA ALA A 347 2.68 15.76 0.93
C ALA A 347 3.36 15.76 -0.45
N LEU A 348 3.64 14.58 -1.01
CA LEU A 348 4.23 14.49 -2.35
C LEU A 348 3.29 15.07 -3.42
N ASP A 349 2.02 14.67 -3.44
CA ASP A 349 1.08 15.06 -4.47
C ASP A 349 0.90 16.60 -4.52
N VAL A 350 0.73 17.24 -3.37
CA VAL A 350 0.66 18.70 -3.26
C VAL A 350 1.91 19.36 -3.85
N SER A 351 3.10 18.85 -3.50
CA SER A 351 4.36 19.37 -4.05
C SER A 351 4.43 19.15 -5.56
N THR A 352 4.10 17.96 -6.06
CA THR A 352 4.13 17.64 -7.48
C THR A 352 3.21 18.57 -8.28
N CYS A 353 1.95 18.69 -7.85
CA CYS A 353 0.98 19.56 -8.50
C CYS A 353 1.38 21.04 -8.44
N SER A 354 2.04 21.48 -7.37
CA SER A 354 2.56 22.86 -7.30
C SER A 354 3.69 23.11 -8.31
N ALA A 355 4.56 22.12 -8.56
CA ALA A 355 5.61 22.22 -9.58
C ALA A 355 5.05 22.27 -11.00
N VAL A 356 3.91 21.63 -11.24
CA VAL A 356 3.16 21.75 -12.50
C VAL A 356 2.55 23.15 -12.60
N SER A 357 1.90 23.61 -11.53
CA SER A 357 1.24 24.92 -11.44
C SER A 357 2.18 26.10 -11.70
N ASN A 358 3.45 26.02 -11.27
CA ASN A 358 4.45 27.08 -11.46
C ASN A 358 5.47 26.79 -12.57
N HIS A 359 5.23 25.79 -13.42
CA HIS A 359 6.09 25.40 -14.55
C HIS A 359 7.53 24.97 -14.20
N THR A 360 7.81 24.61 -12.94
CA THR A 360 9.17 24.18 -12.50
C THR A 360 9.40 22.67 -12.54
N PHE A 361 8.37 21.87 -12.88
CA PHE A 361 8.43 20.41 -12.89
C PHE A 361 9.60 19.86 -13.75
N SER A 362 9.65 20.20 -15.04
CA SER A 362 10.67 19.69 -15.98
C SER A 362 12.09 20.13 -15.61
N GLN A 363 12.26 21.37 -15.13
CA GLN A 363 13.56 21.90 -14.74
C GLN A 363 14.12 21.19 -13.50
N SER A 364 13.24 20.84 -12.55
CA SER A 364 13.62 20.15 -11.30
C SER A 364 14.11 18.73 -11.59
N HIS A 365 13.43 17.99 -12.46
CA HIS A 365 13.87 16.66 -12.91
C HIS A 365 15.22 16.73 -13.65
N GLN A 366 15.38 17.67 -14.59
CA GLN A 366 16.65 17.82 -15.33
C GLN A 366 17.84 18.13 -14.40
N ARG A 367 17.68 19.06 -13.46
CA ARG A 367 18.75 19.45 -12.54
C ARG A 367 19.20 18.30 -11.65
N LEU A 368 18.24 17.56 -11.08
CA LEU A 368 18.52 16.51 -10.10
C LEU A 368 18.91 15.17 -10.73
N ALA A 369 18.44 14.87 -11.95
CA ALA A 369 18.87 13.69 -12.70
C ALA A 369 20.29 13.83 -13.27
N ARG A 370 20.73 15.06 -13.59
CA ARG A 370 22.04 15.32 -14.23
C ARG A 370 23.16 15.64 -13.24
N THR A 371 22.92 15.64 -11.92
CA THR A 371 23.96 16.01 -10.92
C THR A 371 25.03 14.93 -10.69
N SER A 372 25.31 14.08 -11.68
CA SER A 372 26.40 13.10 -11.66
C SER A 372 27.79 13.68 -11.94
N GLN A 373 27.95 15.00 -12.16
CA GLN A 373 29.28 15.56 -12.45
C GLN A 373 29.77 16.78 -11.65
N GLN A 374 29.00 17.47 -10.80
CA GLN A 374 29.61 18.46 -9.88
C GLN A 374 28.63 18.89 -8.76
N ARG A 375 29.08 18.73 -7.51
CA ARG A 375 28.47 19.14 -6.23
C ARG A 375 27.25 18.33 -5.75
N LYS A 376 27.46 17.57 -4.66
CA LYS A 376 26.38 17.04 -3.80
C LYS A 376 25.43 18.19 -3.44
N PRO A 377 24.12 18.10 -3.73
CA PRO A 377 23.17 19.09 -3.24
C PRO A 377 23.19 19.05 -1.71
N LYS A 378 23.61 20.15 -1.07
CA LYS A 378 23.39 20.34 0.36
C LYS A 378 21.88 20.41 0.58
N SER A 379 21.39 19.55 1.48
CA SER A 379 20.05 19.62 2.03
C SER A 379 19.74 21.05 2.48
N LYS A 380 18.65 21.64 1.96
CA LYS A 380 18.01 22.84 2.50
C LYS A 380 16.86 22.42 3.42
N ILE A 381 17.16 21.58 4.42
CA ILE A 381 16.27 21.42 5.59
C ILE A 381 16.12 22.81 6.21
#